data_AF-A0A935XFM1-F1
#
_entry.id   AF-A0A935XFM1-F1
#
_cell.length_a   1.000
_cell.length_b   1.000
_cell.length_c   1.000
_cell.angle_alpha   90.00
_cell.angle_beta   90.00
_cell.angle_gamma   90.00
#
_symmetry.space_group_name_H-M   'P 1'
#
loop_
_entity.id
_entity.type
_entity.pdbx_description
1 polymer ?
#
loop_
_entity_poly.entity_id
_entity_poly.type
_entity_poly.pdbx_seq_one_letter_code
_entity_poly.pdbx_strand_id
1 'polypeptide(L)'
;MHPGLEPMAKFFEAAGAGCCPIADAMDDLEALGFRDGDTCLTFRSHAELVDKLRAAVNAPATLQAMGAAAARLAHAEHTWAHRARALRDAIVRRLQRSTP
;
A
#
# COMPACT_ATOMS: atom_id res chain seq x y z
N MET A 1 -10.98 -1.52 -19.82
CA MET A 1 -10.49 -1.12 -18.49
C MET A 1 -10.54 -2.37 -17.63
N HIS A 2 -9.39 -2.95 -17.24
CA HIS A 2 -9.34 -4.14 -16.38
C HIS A 2 -9.44 -3.71 -14.90
N PRO A 3 -10.18 -4.44 -14.05
CA PRO A 3 -10.06 -4.32 -12.59
C PRO A 3 -8.60 -4.58 -12.15
N GLY A 4 -8.08 -3.85 -11.17
CA GLY A 4 -6.69 -3.99 -10.69
C GLY A 4 -5.68 -2.99 -11.24
N LEU A 5 -6.11 -1.78 -11.63
CA LEU A 5 -5.18 -0.67 -11.89
C LEU A 5 -4.40 -0.38 -10.60
N GLU A 6 -3.09 -0.61 -10.67
CA GLU A 6 -2.02 -0.51 -9.66
C GLU A 6 -2.31 0.37 -8.43
N PRO A 7 -1.70 0.07 -7.26
CA PRO A 7 -1.77 0.95 -6.10
C PRO A 7 -1.38 2.38 -6.46
N MET A 8 -2.41 3.22 -6.60
CA MET A 8 -2.24 4.62 -6.96
C MET A 8 -1.49 5.35 -5.84
N ALA A 9 -0.77 6.43 -6.15
CA ALA A 9 -0.04 7.22 -5.15
C ALA A 9 -0.88 7.56 -3.90
N LYS A 10 -2.18 7.83 -4.08
CA LYS A 10 -3.17 8.05 -3.01
C LYS A 10 -3.23 6.94 -1.94
N PHE A 11 -2.94 5.69 -2.30
CA PHE A 11 -2.93 4.58 -1.37
C PHE A 11 -1.76 4.73 -0.37
N PHE A 12 -0.57 5.05 -0.88
CA PHE A 12 0.62 5.30 -0.06
C PHE A 12 0.53 6.62 0.71
N GLU A 13 -0.13 7.64 0.14
CA GLU A 13 -0.38 8.90 0.83
C GLU A 13 -1.35 8.71 2.00
N ALA A 14 -2.44 7.96 1.81
CA ALA A 14 -3.37 7.62 2.89
C ALA A 14 -2.66 6.82 3.99
N ALA A 15 -1.88 5.79 3.61
CA ALA A 15 -1.07 5.02 4.55
C ALA A 15 -0.08 5.93 5.32
N GLY A 16 0.69 6.76 4.61
CA GLY A 16 1.67 7.68 5.20
C GLY A 16 1.05 8.74 6.10
N ALA A 17 -0.22 9.12 5.88
CA ALA A 17 -0.97 10.01 6.75
C ALA A 17 -1.50 9.33 8.02
N GLY A 18 -1.30 8.02 8.21
CA GLY A 18 -1.82 7.26 9.33
C GLY A 18 -3.26 6.79 9.16
N CYS A 19 -3.82 6.89 7.96
CA CYS A 19 -5.14 6.35 7.64
C CYS A 19 -5.02 4.88 7.24
N CYS A 20 -6.03 4.06 7.55
CA CYS A 20 -6.15 2.71 7.00
C CYS A 20 -6.58 2.81 5.53
N PRO A 21 -5.75 2.35 4.57
CA PRO A 21 -6.16 2.28 3.17
C PRO A 21 -7.24 1.22 2.98
N ILE A 22 -8.28 1.54 2.22
CA ILE A 22 -9.34 0.61 1.83
C ILE A 22 -9.34 0.49 0.31
N ALA A 23 -9.16 -0.72 -0.22
CA ALA A 23 -8.95 -0.93 -1.66
C ALA A 23 -9.45 -2.30 -2.13
N ASP A 24 -9.63 -2.48 -3.43
CA ASP A 24 -9.81 -3.82 -4.01
C ASP A 24 -8.62 -4.72 -3.65
N ALA A 25 -8.87 -6.01 -3.46
CA ALA A 25 -7.81 -6.98 -3.24
C ALA A 25 -6.97 -7.15 -4.51
N MET A 26 -5.66 -6.99 -4.38
CA MET A 26 -4.68 -7.11 -5.45
C MET A 26 -3.47 -7.87 -4.95
N ASP A 27 -2.94 -8.79 -5.78
CA ASP A 27 -1.80 -9.63 -5.39
C ASP A 27 -0.53 -8.79 -5.15
N ASP A 28 -0.38 -7.66 -5.84
CA ASP A 28 0.75 -6.75 -5.71
C ASP A 28 0.82 -6.05 -4.33
N LEU A 29 -0.30 -5.95 -3.60
CA LEU A 29 -0.30 -5.30 -2.28
C LEU A 29 0.55 -6.07 -1.27
N GLU A 30 0.50 -7.40 -1.30
CA GLU A 30 1.27 -8.23 -0.39
C GLU A 30 2.77 -8.13 -0.67
N ALA A 31 3.16 -8.06 -1.94
CA ALA A 31 4.55 -7.81 -2.35
C ALA A 31 5.07 -6.43 -1.92
N LEU A 32 4.16 -5.48 -1.70
CA LEU A 32 4.42 -4.15 -1.14
C LEU A 32 4.27 -4.10 0.39
N GLY A 33 4.08 -5.25 1.05
CA GLY A 33 3.96 -5.34 2.50
C GLY A 33 2.57 -5.00 3.07
N PHE A 34 1.60 -4.66 2.23
CA PHE A 34 0.24 -4.38 2.65
C PHE A 34 -0.60 -5.66 2.73
N ARG A 35 -1.21 -5.89 3.90
CA ARG A 35 -1.98 -7.09 4.22
C ARG A 35 -3.33 -6.74 4.81
N ASP A 36 -4.36 -7.43 4.33
CA ASP A 36 -5.74 -7.28 4.81
C ASP A 36 -5.84 -7.54 6.32
N GLY A 37 -6.42 -6.59 7.05
CA GLY A 37 -6.60 -6.68 8.50
C GLY A 37 -5.39 -6.21 9.33
N ASP A 38 -4.21 -6.06 8.73
CA ASP A 38 -2.99 -5.63 9.43
C ASP A 38 -2.59 -4.19 9.11
N THR A 39 -2.55 -3.85 7.82
CA THR A 39 -2.02 -2.58 7.30
C THR A 39 -2.92 -1.95 6.25
N CYS A 40 -3.96 -2.66 5.82
CA CYS A 40 -5.03 -2.14 4.97
C CYS A 40 -6.28 -3.00 5.16
N LEU A 41 -7.39 -2.55 4.56
CA LEU A 41 -8.61 -3.32 4.44
C LEU A 41 -8.89 -3.55 2.96
N THR A 42 -8.79 -4.80 2.50
CA THR A 42 -9.07 -5.15 1.11
C THR A 42 -10.42 -5.83 0.96
N PHE A 43 -10.98 -5.84 -0.24
CA PHE A 43 -12.24 -6.53 -0.53
C PHE A 43 -12.25 -7.07 -1.96
N ARG A 44 -13.00 -8.14 -2.21
CA ARG A 44 -13.17 -8.78 -3.53
C ARG A 44 -14.55 -8.55 -4.13
N SER A 45 -15.48 -7.97 -3.36
CA SER A 45 -16.82 -7.61 -3.82
C SER A 45 -17.40 -6.44 -3.04
N HIS A 46 -18.40 -5.77 -3.62
CA HIS A 46 -19.13 -4.68 -2.94
C HIS A 46 -19.84 -5.16 -1.67
N ALA A 47 -20.37 -6.39 -1.65
CA ALA A 47 -21.01 -6.94 -0.46
C ALA A 47 -20.00 -7.10 0.69
N GLU A 48 -18.83 -7.65 0.38
CA GLU A 48 -17.73 -7.78 1.35
C GLU A 48 -17.26 -6.41 1.85
N LEU A 49 -17.11 -5.42 0.96
CA LEU A 49 -16.78 -4.05 1.35
C LEU A 49 -17.78 -3.49 2.35
N VAL A 50 -19.07 -3.63 2.09
CA VAL A 50 -20.13 -3.14 2.97
C VAL A 50 -20.07 -3.82 4.34
N ASP A 51 -19.88 -5.14 4.39
CA ASP A 51 -19.81 -5.88 5.65
C ASP A 51 -18.55 -5.52 6.46
N LYS A 52 -17.40 -5.43 5.79
CA LYS A 52 -16.14 -4.99 6.41
C LYS A 52 -16.23 -3.55 6.93
N LEU A 53 -16.83 -2.63 6.18
CA LEU A 53 -17.04 -1.25 6.63
C LEU A 53 -18.00 -1.17 7.83
N ARG A 54 -19.10 -1.94 7.84
CA ARG A 54 -20.00 -2.00 9.00
C ARG A 54 -19.27 -2.49 10.25
N ALA A 55 -18.47 -3.54 10.14
CA ALA A 55 -17.66 -4.03 11.25
C ALA A 55 -16.66 -2.97 11.73
N ALA A 56 -15.98 -2.32 10.79
CA ALA A 56 -14.94 -1.33 11.07
C ALA A 56 -15.48 -0.03 11.70
N VAL A 57 -16.65 0.45 11.27
CA VAL A 57 -17.32 1.63 11.86
C VAL A 57 -17.72 1.37 13.32
N ASN A 58 -18.06 0.12 13.66
CA ASN A 58 -18.36 -0.28 15.03
C ASN A 58 -17.10 -0.56 15.88
N ALA A 59 -15.92 -0.58 15.27
CA ALA A 59 -14.64 -0.85 15.92
C ALA A 59 -13.53 0.11 15.42
N PRO A 60 -13.65 1.43 15.65
CA PRO A 60 -12.74 2.43 15.09
C PRO A 60 -11.28 2.25 15.53
N ALA A 61 -11.05 1.69 16.73
CA ALA A 61 -9.72 1.36 17.22
C ALA A 61 -8.97 0.40 16.28
N THR A 62 -9.66 -0.52 15.61
CA THR A 62 -9.07 -1.45 14.65
C THR A 62 -8.56 -0.71 13.42
N LEU A 63 -9.34 0.22 12.86
CA LEU A 63 -8.91 1.05 11.73
C LEU A 63 -7.72 1.96 12.10
N GLN A 64 -7.72 2.51 13.32
CA GLN A 64 -6.61 3.32 13.82
C GLN A 64 -5.33 2.49 13.96
N ALA A 65 -5.43 1.27 14.49
CA ALA A 65 -4.29 0.36 14.60
C ALA A 65 -3.71 0.00 13.23
N MET A 66 -4.58 -0.34 12.27
CA MET A 66 -4.15 -0.61 10.89
C MET A 66 -3.51 0.61 10.24
N GLY A 67 -4.10 1.80 10.38
CA GLY A 67 -3.55 3.04 9.83
C GLY A 67 -2.19 3.40 10.42
N ALA A 68 -2.00 3.21 11.73
CA ALA A 68 -0.70 3.38 12.38
C ALA A 68 0.34 2.37 11.86
N ALA A 69 -0.06 1.12 11.61
CA ALA A 69 0.81 0.12 10.99
C ALA A 69 1.15 0.47 9.54
N ALA A 70 0.17 0.92 8.76
CA ALA A 70 0.34 1.38 7.39
C ALA A 70 1.32 2.55 7.30
N ALA A 71 1.23 3.53 8.22
CA ALA A 71 2.17 4.65 8.27
C ALA A 71 3.60 4.19 8.55
N ARG A 72 3.79 3.29 9.53
CA ARG A 72 5.11 2.72 9.83
C ARG A 72 5.72 2.05 8.60
N LEU A 73 4.95 1.22 7.90
CA LEU A 73 5.37 0.56 6.67
C LEU A 73 5.71 1.58 5.57
N ALA A 74 4.81 2.54 5.30
CA ALA A 74 4.98 3.52 4.24
C ALA A 74 6.23 4.40 4.45
N HIS A 75 6.49 4.83 5.68
CA HIS A 75 7.69 5.60 6.00
C HIS A 75 8.98 4.77 5.95
N ALA A 76 8.91 3.49 6.31
CA ALA A 76 10.05 2.59 6.26
C ALA A 76 10.45 2.22 4.82
N GLU A 77 9.49 2.06 3.90
CA GLU A 77 9.76 1.38 2.62
C GLU A 77 9.25 2.11 1.37
N HIS A 78 8.28 3.02 1.50
CA HIS A 78 7.54 3.57 0.36
C HIS A 78 7.66 5.08 0.16
N THR A 79 8.61 5.74 0.82
CA THR A 79 8.86 7.17 0.58
C THR A 79 9.48 7.44 -0.80
N TRP A 80 9.30 8.66 -1.32
CA TRP A 80 9.97 9.11 -2.54
C TRP A 80 11.50 9.02 -2.46
N ALA A 81 12.09 9.16 -1.27
CA ALA A 81 13.52 8.99 -1.09
C ALA A 81 13.97 7.55 -1.37
N HIS A 82 13.17 6.54 -0.99
CA HIS A 82 13.43 5.15 -1.35
C HIS A 82 13.35 4.94 -2.87
N ARG A 83 12.32 5.50 -3.52
CA ARG A 83 12.13 5.37 -4.97
C ARG A 83 13.24 6.05 -5.77
N ALA A 84 13.68 7.24 -5.35
CA ALA A 84 14.81 7.94 -5.96
C ALA A 84 16.13 7.16 -5.85
N ARG A 85 16.40 6.55 -4.69
CA ARG A 85 17.56 5.68 -4.49
C ARG A 85 17.49 4.44 -5.40
N ALA A 86 16.36 3.76 -5.43
CA ALA A 86 16.16 2.57 -6.26
C ALA A 86 16.35 2.88 -7.76
N LEU A 87 15.82 4.02 -8.23
CA LEU A 87 15.99 4.48 -9.60
C LEU A 87 17.46 4.78 -9.92
N ARG A 88 18.15 5.54 -9.06
CA ARG A 88 19.59 5.82 -9.20
C ARG A 88 20.37 4.51 -9.34
N ASP A 89 20.14 3.55 -8.45
CA ASP A 89 20.89 2.29 -8.44
C ASP A 89 20.62 1.46 -9.70
N ALA A 90 19.39 1.48 -10.22
CA ALA A 90 19.06 0.84 -11.49
C ALA A 90 19.80 1.48 -12.69
N ILE A 91 19.88 2.81 -12.73
CA ILE A 91 20.63 3.54 -13.77
C ILE A 91 22.12 3.21 -13.68
N VAL A 92 22.72 3.27 -12.48
CA VAL A 92 24.14 2.97 -12.26
C VAL A 92 24.47 1.54 -12.72
N ARG A 93 23.67 0.54 -12.32
CA ARG A 93 23.84 -0.85 -12.76
C ARG A 93 23.77 -0.99 -14.27
N ARG A 94 22.84 -0.28 -14.94
CA ARG A 94 22.72 -0.33 -16.40
C ARG A 94 23.94 0.26 -17.09
N LEU A 95 24.45 1.40 -16.61
CA LEU A 95 25.62 2.06 -17.19
C LEU A 95 26.89 1.21 -17.04
N GLN A 96 27.10 0.59 -15.88
CA GLN A 96 28.24 -0.31 -15.63
C GLN A 96 28.25 -1.52 -16.57
N ARG A 97 27.08 -2.11 -16.86
CA ARG A 97 26.94 -3.24 -17.81
C ARG A 97 27.13 -2.86 -19.28
N SER A 98 27.14 -1.57 -19.59
CA SER A 98 27.22 -1.04 -20.96
C SER A 98 28.60 -0.54 -21.33
N THR A 99 29.53 -0.54 -20.38
CA THR A 99 30.93 -0.20 -20.64
C THR A 99 31.61 -1.47 -21.15
N PRO A 100 32.23 -1.44 -22.35
CA PRO A 100 32.86 -2.60 -22.96
C PRO A 100 34.04 -3.15 -22.14
#